data_AF-A0A5C5FN23-F1
#
_entry.id   AF-A0A5C5FN23-F1
#
_cell.length_a   1.000
_cell.length_b   1.000
_cell.length_c   1.000
_cell.angle_alpha   90.00
_cell.angle_beta   90.00
_cell.angle_gamma   90.00
#
_symmetry.space_group_name_H-M   'P 1'
#
loop_
_entity.id
_entity.type
_entity.pdbx_description
1 polymer ?
#
loop_
_entity_poly.entity_id
_entity_poly.type
_entity_poly.pdbx_seq_one_letter_code
_entity_poly.pdbx_strand_id
1 'polypeptide(L)'
;MAGATGYAVPSSPADPKDPGVEAWNYMRENIWRFFRFTRTTSRQAAMWGVLVPIGVYAIAQQQDLKWQIAGAKRDDPIARWGDHAQKPSERLAATQGDADDE
;
A
#
# COMPACT_ATOMS: atom_id res chain seq x y z
N MET A 1 19.71 -29.45 14.71
CA MET A 1 20.97 -29.06 14.04
C MET A 1 21.00 -29.76 12.70
N ALA A 2 20.64 -29.08 11.61
CA ALA A 2 21.49 -28.21 10.79
C ALA A 2 22.13 -29.01 9.63
N GLY A 3 21.79 -28.64 8.39
CA GLY A 3 22.42 -29.22 7.20
C GLY A 3 21.58 -29.11 5.93
N ALA A 4 21.21 -27.89 5.53
CA ALA A 4 20.75 -27.62 4.17
C ALA A 4 21.96 -27.78 3.23
N THR A 5 22.09 -28.93 2.59
CA THR A 5 23.10 -29.18 1.56
C THR A 5 22.71 -28.41 0.29
N GLY A 6 23.19 -27.19 0.20
CA GLY A 6 23.25 -26.45 -1.06
C GLY A 6 24.19 -27.18 -2.01
N TYR A 7 23.64 -27.75 -3.08
CA TYR A 7 24.43 -28.16 -4.22
C TYR A 7 24.72 -26.92 -5.07
N ALA A 8 25.93 -26.38 -4.93
CA ALA A 8 26.48 -25.50 -5.95
C ALA A 8 26.77 -26.35 -7.18
N VAL A 9 25.87 -26.30 -8.17
CA VAL A 9 26.12 -26.91 -9.48
C VAL A 9 27.23 -26.09 -10.15
N PRO A 10 28.38 -26.69 -10.51
CA PRO A 10 29.40 -26.00 -11.29
C PRO A 10 28.82 -25.75 -12.69
N SER A 11 28.57 -24.48 -13.03
CA SER A 11 28.08 -24.12 -14.36
C SER A 11 29.12 -24.50 -15.42
N SER A 12 28.80 -25.50 -16.22
CA SER A 12 29.61 -25.90 -17.38
C SER A 12 29.45 -24.84 -18.48
N PRO A 13 30.51 -24.44 -19.20
CA PRO A 13 30.41 -23.45 -20.28
C PRO A 13 29.56 -23.92 -21.49
N ALA A 14 28.99 -25.13 -21.46
CA ALA A 14 28.28 -25.75 -22.57
C ALA A 14 26.97 -26.46 -22.16
N ASP A 15 26.33 -26.08 -21.05
CA ASP A 15 24.97 -26.56 -20.78
C ASP A 15 24.04 -26.08 -21.91
N PRO A 16 23.23 -26.98 -22.54
CA PRO A 16 22.31 -26.59 -23.60
C PRO A 16 21.37 -25.54 -23.03
N LYS A 17 21.54 -24.29 -23.46
CA LYS A 17 20.66 -23.22 -23.02
C LYS A 17 19.27 -23.53 -23.56
N ASP A 18 18.30 -23.64 -22.65
CA ASP A 18 16.92 -23.89 -23.02
C ASP A 18 16.43 -22.74 -23.91
N PRO A 19 16.09 -23.01 -25.19
CA PRO A 19 15.69 -21.97 -26.13
C PRO A 19 14.45 -21.21 -25.64
N GLY A 20 13.59 -21.83 -24.83
CA GLY A 20 12.44 -21.16 -24.23
C GLY A 20 12.84 -20.12 -23.20
N VAL A 21 13.83 -20.42 -22.36
CA VAL A 21 14.35 -19.48 -21.35
C VAL A 21 15.08 -18.32 -22.01
N GLU A 22 15.88 -18.59 -23.04
CA GLU A 22 16.57 -17.54 -23.79
C GLU A 22 15.58 -16.62 -24.52
N ALA A 23 14.54 -17.18 -25.15
CA ALA A 23 13.51 -16.38 -25.82
C ALA A 23 12.73 -15.50 -24.83
N TRP A 24 12.39 -16.03 -23.65
CA TRP A 24 11.74 -15.24 -22.60
C TRP A 24 12.64 -14.13 -22.06
N ASN A 25 13.91 -14.43 -21.80
CA ASN A 25 14.88 -13.43 -21.34
C ASN A 25 15.08 -12.35 -22.40
N TYR A 26 15.25 -12.74 -23.66
CA TYR A 26 15.34 -11.80 -24.78
C TYR A 26 14.10 -10.89 -24.87
N MET A 27 12.89 -11.45 -24.76
CA MET A 27 11.66 -10.67 -24.78
C MET A 27 11.64 -9.64 -23.63
N ARG A 28 12.00 -10.06 -22.41
CA ARG A 28 11.96 -9.23 -21.20
C ARG A 28 13.00 -8.10 -21.23
N GLU A 29 14.19 -8.40 -21.71
CA GLU A 29 15.28 -7.41 -21.84
C GLU A 29 15.00 -6.38 -22.94
N ASN A 30 14.24 -6.76 -23.97
CA ASN A 30 13.91 -5.91 -25.12
C ASN A 30 12.51 -5.28 -25.04
N ILE A 31 11.84 -5.31 -23.88
CA ILE A 31 10.48 -4.74 -23.71
C ILE A 31 10.40 -3.30 -24.23
N TRP A 32 11.40 -2.47 -23.93
CA TRP A 32 11.43 -1.06 -24.33
C TRP A 32 11.38 -0.84 -25.84
N ARG A 33 11.93 -1.77 -26.63
CA ARG A 33 11.93 -1.71 -28.10
C ARG A 33 10.53 -1.97 -28.68
N PHE A 34 9.72 -2.78 -28.00
CA PHE A 34 8.38 -3.16 -28.45
C PHE A 34 7.27 -2.42 -27.70
N PHE A 35 7.62 -1.58 -26.73
CA PHE A 35 6.66 -0.83 -25.94
C PHE A 35 5.96 0.22 -26.80
N ARG A 36 4.63 0.24 -26.70
CA ARG A 36 3.79 1.24 -27.37
C ARG A 36 2.72 1.75 -26.41
N PHE A 37 2.60 3.07 -26.32
CA PHE A 37 1.50 3.70 -25.59
C PHE A 37 0.18 3.44 -26.30
N THR A 38 -0.62 2.58 -25.69
CA THR A 38 -2.00 2.27 -26.10
C THR A 38 -2.94 2.78 -25.01
N ARG A 39 -4.23 2.94 -25.32
CA ARG A 39 -5.20 3.43 -24.32
C ARG A 39 -5.22 2.60 -23.04
N THR A 40 -5.01 1.29 -23.13
CA THR A 40 -4.99 0.39 -21.98
C THR A 40 -3.72 0.52 -21.15
N THR A 41 -2.55 0.54 -21.79
CA THR A 41 -1.24 0.66 -21.11
C THR A 41 -1.05 2.04 -20.48
N SER A 42 -1.43 3.10 -21.18
CA SER A 42 -1.37 4.46 -20.64
C SER A 42 -2.30 4.64 -19.43
N ARG A 43 -3.50 4.04 -19.45
CA ARG A 43 -4.42 4.10 -18.29
C ARG A 43 -3.87 3.33 -17.10
N GLN A 44 -3.27 2.15 -17.31
CA GLN A 44 -2.63 1.39 -16.25
C GLN A 44 -1.43 2.13 -15.65
N ALA A 45 -0.59 2.72 -16.49
CA ALA A 45 0.56 3.52 -16.05
C ALA A 45 0.11 4.74 -15.24
N ALA A 46 -0.91 5.47 -15.68
CA ALA A 46 -1.44 6.61 -14.93
C ALA A 46 -2.09 6.19 -13.61
N MET A 47 -2.83 5.09 -13.60
CA MET A 47 -3.50 4.61 -12.38
C MET A 47 -2.50 4.17 -11.32
N TRP A 48 -1.54 3.32 -11.68
CA TRP A 48 -0.58 2.78 -10.72
C TRP A 48 0.62 3.69 -10.45
N GLY A 49 1.08 4.43 -11.46
CA GLY A 49 2.26 5.29 -11.34
C GLY A 49 1.95 6.67 -10.75
N VAL A 50 0.71 7.15 -10.84
CA VAL A 50 0.35 8.52 -10.44
C VAL A 50 -0.82 8.54 -9.46
N LEU A 51 -1.96 7.93 -9.83
CA LEU A 51 -3.18 8.04 -9.03
C LEU A 51 -3.04 7.38 -7.66
N VAL A 52 -2.47 6.17 -7.61
CA VAL A 52 -2.24 5.46 -6.34
C VAL A 52 -1.28 6.22 -5.41
N PRO A 53 -0.06 6.60 -5.81
CA PRO A 53 0.86 7.29 -4.90
C PRO A 53 0.33 8.66 -4.44
N ILE A 54 -0.33 9.42 -5.33
CA ILE A 54 -0.95 10.69 -4.94
C ILE A 54 -2.12 10.46 -3.97
N GLY A 55 -2.98 9.47 -4.24
CA GLY A 55 -4.10 9.14 -3.37
C GLY A 55 -3.63 8.72 -1.97
N VAL A 56 -2.62 7.84 -1.90
CA VAL A 56 -2.01 7.43 -0.64
C VAL A 56 -1.38 8.61 0.10
N TYR A 57 -0.65 9.48 -0.62
CA TYR A 57 -0.04 10.67 -0.02
C TYR A 57 -1.08 11.65 0.53
N ALA A 58 -2.16 11.90 -0.22
CA ALA A 58 -3.23 12.79 0.20
C ALA A 58 -3.94 12.27 1.45
N ILE A 59 -4.23 10.95 1.51
CA ILE A 59 -4.80 10.32 2.69
C ILE A 59 -3.82 10.41 3.86
N ALA A 60 -2.54 10.12 3.64
CA ALA A 60 -1.51 10.23 4.66
C ALA A 60 -1.48 11.65 5.25
N GLN A 61 -1.43 12.69 4.43
CA GLN A 61 -1.45 14.09 4.89
C GLN A 61 -2.69 14.45 5.72
N GLN A 62 -3.86 13.89 5.40
CA GLN A 62 -5.09 14.15 6.17
C GLN A 62 -5.16 13.40 7.50
N GLN A 63 -4.59 12.20 7.55
CA GLN A 63 -4.62 11.34 8.73
C GLN A 63 -3.39 11.53 9.63
N ASP A 64 -2.33 12.15 9.11
CA ASP A 64 -1.10 12.40 9.85
C ASP A 64 -1.38 13.27 11.08
N LEU A 65 -0.83 12.86 12.22
CA LEU A 65 -0.99 13.49 13.53
C LEU A 65 -2.43 13.60 14.07
N LYS A 66 -3.45 13.09 13.35
CA LYS A 66 -4.84 13.14 13.79
C LYS A 66 -5.13 12.12 14.89
N TRP A 67 -4.47 10.97 14.88
CA TRP A 67 -4.79 9.85 15.76
C TRP A 67 -3.71 9.66 16.82
N GLN A 68 -4.09 9.69 18.10
CA GLN A 68 -3.25 9.32 19.24
C GLN A 68 -3.81 8.06 19.90
N ILE A 69 -3.26 6.91 19.52
CA ILE A 69 -3.70 5.58 19.99
C ILE A 69 -2.80 5.08 21.13
N ALA A 70 -1.61 5.65 21.30
CA ALA A 70 -0.67 5.25 22.33
C ALA A 70 -1.22 5.55 23.73
N GLY A 71 -1.59 4.49 24.48
CA GLY A 71 -2.05 4.59 25.86
C GLY A 71 -3.51 5.05 26.06
N ALA A 72 -4.31 5.11 24.99
CA ALA A 72 -5.72 5.52 25.07
C ALA A 72 -6.55 4.52 25.90
N LYS A 73 -7.31 5.01 26.89
CA LYS A 73 -8.26 4.20 27.67
C LYS A 73 -9.64 4.17 27.01
N ARG A 74 -10.54 3.33 27.53
CA ARG A 74 -11.86 3.01 26.93
C ARG A 74 -12.71 4.24 26.58
N ASP A 75 -12.54 5.35 27.30
CA ASP A 75 -13.34 6.58 27.13
C ASP A 75 -12.46 7.80 26.75
N ASP A 76 -11.19 7.57 26.38
CA ASP A 76 -10.31 8.65 25.95
C ASP A 76 -10.51 8.93 24.44
N PRO A 77 -10.57 10.21 24.04
CA PRO A 77 -10.66 10.59 22.64
C PRO A 77 -9.37 10.25 21.89
N ILE A 78 -9.50 9.44 20.84
CA ILE A 78 -8.37 9.00 20.00
C ILE A 78 -7.98 10.09 18.99
N ALA A 79 -8.90 10.98 18.64
CA ALA A 79 -8.60 12.09 17.75
C ALA A 79 -7.97 13.25 18.53
N ARG A 80 -6.84 13.77 18.03
CA ARG A 80 -6.08 14.86 18.66
C ARG A 80 -6.77 16.22 18.57
N TRP A 81 -7.62 16.43 17.56
CA TRP A 81 -8.25 17.72 17.26
C TRP A 81 -9.64 17.55 16.60
N GLY A 82 -10.49 18.58 16.70
CA GLY A 82 -11.86 18.62 16.19
C GLY A 82 -12.92 18.15 17.18
N ASP A 83 -14.17 18.01 16.72
CA ASP A 83 -15.31 17.57 17.55
C ASP A 83 -15.08 16.18 18.18
N HIS A 84 -14.18 15.39 17.60
CA HIS A 84 -13.80 14.07 18.11
C HIS A 84 -12.73 14.07 19.20
N ALA A 85 -12.27 15.25 19.62
CA ALA A 85 -11.38 15.44 20.76
C ALA A 85 -12.09 15.46 22.12
N GLN A 86 -13.42 15.52 22.15
CA GLN A 86 -14.21 15.36 23.38
C GLN A 86 -14.41 13.89 23.74
N LYS A 87 -14.56 13.59 25.03
CA LYS A 87 -14.81 12.22 25.47
C LYS A 87 -16.06 11.67 24.79
N PRO A 88 -16.05 10.41 24.33
CA PRO A 88 -17.21 9.80 23.67
C PRO A 88 -18.48 9.85 24.54
N SER A 89 -18.35 9.62 25.85
CA SER A 89 -19.47 9.69 26.81
C SER A 89 -20.10 11.09 26.93
N GLU A 90 -19.27 12.14 26.96
CA GLU A 90 -19.73 13.54 27.08
C GLU A 90 -20.45 14.01 25.80
N ARG A 91 -20.04 13.50 24.63
CA ARG A 91 -20.74 13.79 23.37
C ARG A 91 -22.08 13.08 23.23
N LEU A 92 -22.14 11.80 23.63
CA LEU A 92 -23.39 11.05 23.59
C LEU A 92 -24.43 11.66 24.55
N ALA A 93 -23.99 12.17 25.71
CA ALA A 93 -24.87 12.89 26.63
C ALA A 93 -25.40 14.21 26.05
N ALA A 94 -24.57 14.97 25.33
CA ALA A 94 -25.00 16.20 24.67
C ALA A 94 -26.03 15.93 23.56
N THR A 95 -25.82 14.90 22.73
CA THR A 95 -26.80 14.49 21.70
C THR A 95 -28.10 13.97 22.29
N GLN A 96 -28.04 13.31 23.45
CA GLN A 96 -29.24 12.82 24.13
C GLN A 96 -30.07 13.95 24.74
N GLY A 97 -29.44 14.99 25.29
CA GLY A 97 -30.14 16.16 25.82
C GLY A 97 -30.93 16.92 24.76
N ASP A 98 -30.37 17.06 23.56
CA ASP A 98 -31.05 17.71 22.43
C ASP A 98 -32.22 16.86 21.87
N ALA A 99 -32.19 15.54 22.04
CA ALA A 99 -33.24 14.62 21.56
C ALA A 99 -34.42 14.48 22.53
N ASP A 100 -34.23 14.79 23.81
CA ASP A 100 -35.29 14.76 24.83
C ASP A 100 -36.05 16.11 24.90
N ASP A 101 -35.54 17.16 24.24
CA ASP A 101 -36.12 18.52 24.15
C ASP A 101 -36.96 18.77 22.86
N GLU A 102 -37.12 17.77 21.96
CA GLU A 102 -38.07 17.77 20.81
C GLU A 102 -39.36 16.99 21.12
#